data_AF-A0A442GMR8-F1
#
_entry.id   AF-A0A442GMR8-F1
#
_cell.length_a   1.000
_cell.length_b   1.000
_cell.length_c   1.000
_cell.angle_alpha   90.00
_cell.angle_beta   90.00
_cell.angle_gamma   90.00
#
_symmetry.space_group_name_H-M   'P 1'
#
loop_
_entity.id
_entity.type
_entity.pdbx_description
1 polymer ?
#
loop_
_entity_poly.entity_id
_entity_poly.type
_entity_poly.pdbx_seq_one_letter_code
_entity_poly.pdbx_strand_id
1 'polypeptide(L)'
;MTGSKAMIVAGLLAALALNASAARAQDMLGSYVARISERDHQASDGYPLRSAAQMVRQDRANWHKFRRRDADDQGDPWFRGNDDRAQLERMLERGGAMSSATRRAIVNGEPLIEVDVYPDSVRVSILED
;
A
#
# COMPACT_ATOMS: atom_id res chain seq x y z
N MET A 1 56.52 -42.30 -38.87
CA MET A 1 55.46 -41.34 -39.23
C MET A 1 55.35 -40.34 -38.09
N THR A 2 55.87 -39.14 -38.34
CA THR A 2 55.82 -37.96 -37.48
C THR A 2 54.40 -37.41 -37.44
N GLY A 3 53.87 -37.19 -36.23
CA GLY A 3 52.61 -36.50 -35.97
C GLY A 3 52.88 -35.24 -35.17
N SER A 4 52.59 -34.09 -35.78
CA SER A 4 52.87 -32.73 -35.31
C SER A 4 51.71 -32.11 -34.50
N LYS A 5 52.07 -31.02 -33.79
CA LYS A 5 51.26 -29.84 -33.37
C LYS A 5 50.64 -29.81 -31.96
N ALA A 6 51.14 -28.83 -31.19
CA ALA A 6 50.49 -28.17 -30.06
C ALA A 6 49.24 -27.38 -30.50
N MET A 7 48.31 -27.10 -29.57
CA MET A 7 47.59 -25.82 -29.37
C MET A 7 46.65 -25.89 -28.15
N ILE A 8 46.70 -24.84 -27.33
CA ILE A 8 45.92 -24.54 -26.13
C ILE A 8 44.49 -24.11 -26.53
N VAL A 9 43.44 -24.53 -25.80
CA VAL A 9 42.17 -23.78 -25.74
C VAL A 9 41.57 -23.86 -24.33
N ALA A 10 41.40 -22.67 -23.73
CA ALA A 10 40.71 -22.40 -22.48
C ALA A 10 39.19 -22.65 -22.57
N GLY A 11 38.52 -22.96 -21.45
CA GLY A 11 37.08 -23.24 -21.45
C GLY A 11 36.36 -23.00 -20.12
N LEU A 12 36.22 -21.72 -19.77
CA LEU A 12 35.04 -21.10 -19.11
C LEU A 12 34.53 -21.69 -17.77
N LEU A 13 34.98 -21.12 -16.65
CA LEU A 13 34.23 -21.12 -15.38
C LEU A 13 32.98 -20.23 -15.54
N ALA A 14 31.81 -20.84 -15.75
CA ALA A 14 30.55 -20.13 -15.70
C ALA A 14 30.22 -19.77 -14.24
N ALA A 15 30.53 -18.55 -13.83
CA ALA A 15 30.03 -17.99 -12.59
C ALA A 15 28.52 -17.75 -12.76
N LEU A 16 27.70 -18.61 -12.15
CA LEU A 16 26.28 -18.34 -11.92
C LEU A 16 26.20 -17.15 -10.97
N ALA A 17 26.13 -15.93 -11.53
CA ALA A 17 25.69 -14.76 -10.80
C ALA A 17 24.21 -14.97 -10.46
N LEU A 18 23.96 -15.47 -9.24
CA LEU A 18 22.66 -15.39 -8.60
C LEU A 18 22.28 -13.91 -8.53
N ASN A 19 21.39 -13.47 -9.42
CA ASN A 19 20.65 -12.23 -9.25
C ASN A 19 19.70 -12.39 -8.06
N ALA A 20 20.26 -12.37 -6.86
CA ALA A 20 19.51 -12.10 -5.65
C ALA A 20 19.11 -10.63 -5.72
N SER A 21 17.96 -10.36 -6.33
CA SER A 21 17.25 -9.09 -6.14
C SER A 21 16.95 -8.99 -4.65
N ALA A 22 17.85 -8.35 -3.90
CA ALA A 22 17.62 -8.03 -2.51
C ALA A 22 16.41 -7.10 -2.49
N ALA A 23 15.24 -7.64 -2.12
CA ALA A 23 14.09 -6.82 -1.79
C ALA A 23 14.53 -5.90 -0.64
N ARG A 24 14.78 -4.63 -0.96
CA ARG A 24 15.02 -3.60 0.04
C ARG A 24 13.69 -3.46 0.78
N ALA A 25 13.61 -3.94 2.02
CA ALA A 25 12.51 -3.58 2.89
C ALA A 25 12.55 -2.06 3.01
N GLN A 26 11.48 -1.39 2.55
CA GLN A 26 11.37 0.04 2.77
C GLN A 26 11.10 0.27 4.25
N ASP A 27 11.81 1.21 4.87
CA ASP A 27 11.55 1.56 6.26
C ASP A 27 10.14 2.13 6.38
N MET A 28 9.40 1.66 7.38
CA MET A 28 8.07 2.15 7.69
C MET A 28 8.15 3.60 8.15
N LEU A 29 7.33 4.47 7.56
CA LEU A 29 7.24 5.88 7.92
C LEU A 29 6.45 6.08 9.22
N GLY A 30 5.45 5.24 9.46
CA GLY A 30 4.64 5.19 10.66
C GLY A 30 3.27 4.56 10.35
N SER A 31 2.34 4.64 11.31
CA SER A 31 0.96 4.19 11.14
C SER A 31 -0.03 5.24 11.63
N TYR A 32 -1.29 5.09 11.23
CA TYR A 32 -2.43 5.79 11.83
C TYR A 32 -3.64 4.87 11.92
N VAL A 33 -4.50 5.15 12.89
CA VAL A 33 -5.80 4.49 13.06
C VAL A 33 -6.91 5.35 12.46
N ALA A 34 -7.89 4.69 11.82
CA ALA A 34 -9.07 5.34 11.27
C ALA A 34 -10.31 4.45 11.48
N ARG A 35 -11.42 5.06 11.89
CA ARG A 35 -12.74 4.44 11.80
C ARG A 35 -13.27 4.73 10.41
N ILE A 36 -13.58 3.69 9.63
CA ILE A 36 -14.28 3.91 8.36
C ILE A 36 -15.77 3.95 8.67
N SER A 37 -16.35 5.12 8.88
CA SER A 37 -17.79 5.23 9.20
C SER A 37 -18.66 5.27 7.95
N GLU A 38 -19.98 5.31 8.14
CA GLU A 38 -20.96 5.54 7.05
C GLU A 38 -20.62 6.79 6.20
N ARG A 39 -19.98 7.80 6.80
CA ARG A 39 -19.61 9.06 6.13
C ARG A 39 -18.49 8.86 5.11
N ASP A 40 -17.69 7.82 5.27
CA ASP A 40 -16.60 7.48 4.37
C ASP A 40 -17.06 6.59 3.21
N HIS A 41 -18.30 6.09 3.28
CA HIS A 41 -18.94 5.36 2.19
C HIS A 41 -19.54 6.29 1.12
N GLN A 42 -19.44 7.62 1.31
CA GLN A 42 -20.03 8.62 0.44
C GLN A 42 -18.99 9.64 -0.01
N ALA A 43 -18.91 9.87 -1.32
CA ALA A 43 -18.13 10.97 -1.86
C ALA A 43 -18.65 12.32 -1.35
N SER A 44 -17.83 13.36 -1.42
CA SER A 44 -18.22 14.69 -0.94
C SER A 44 -19.43 15.31 -1.66
N ASP A 45 -19.79 14.81 -2.84
CA ASP A 45 -20.98 15.17 -3.62
C ASP A 45 -22.18 14.23 -3.38
N GLY A 46 -22.05 13.26 -2.47
CA GLY A 46 -23.11 12.37 -2.01
C GLY A 46 -23.26 11.06 -2.78
N TYR A 47 -22.44 10.80 -3.80
CA TYR A 47 -22.48 9.51 -4.49
C TYR A 47 -21.87 8.40 -3.62
N PRO A 48 -22.46 7.19 -3.62
CA PRO A 48 -21.91 6.07 -2.87
C PRO A 48 -20.58 5.61 -3.48
N LEU A 49 -19.58 5.47 -2.64
CA LEU A 49 -18.29 4.88 -2.98
C LEU A 49 -18.41 3.36 -3.02
N ARG A 50 -17.63 2.72 -3.89
CA ARG A 50 -17.76 1.27 -4.16
C ARG A 50 -16.50 0.48 -3.88
N SER A 51 -15.43 1.14 -3.45
CA SER A 51 -14.17 0.48 -3.15
C SER A 51 -13.62 0.92 -1.80
N ALA A 52 -12.99 -0.03 -1.11
CA ALA A 52 -12.29 0.25 0.14
C ALA A 52 -11.22 1.34 -0.03
N ALA A 53 -10.55 1.40 -1.20
CA ALA A 53 -9.54 2.42 -1.46
C ALA A 53 -10.14 3.84 -1.49
N GLN A 54 -11.31 3.99 -2.13
CA GLN A 54 -12.05 5.26 -2.15
C GLN A 54 -12.52 5.65 -0.76
N MET A 55 -13.01 4.69 0.04
CA MET A 55 -13.52 4.94 1.38
C MET A 55 -12.40 5.40 2.33
N VAL A 56 -11.26 4.71 2.35
CA VAL A 56 -10.08 5.15 3.13
C VAL A 56 -9.57 6.52 2.67
N ARG A 57 -9.60 6.81 1.36
CA ARG A 57 -9.27 8.15 0.85
C ARG A 57 -10.25 9.21 1.34
N GLN A 58 -11.54 8.89 1.33
CA GLN A 58 -12.61 9.78 1.74
C GLN A 58 -12.51 10.10 3.24
N ASP A 59 -12.18 9.11 4.06
CA ASP A 59 -11.83 9.26 5.47
C ASP A 59 -10.69 10.27 5.65
N ARG A 60 -9.56 10.12 4.94
CA ARG A 60 -8.48 11.12 5.00
C ARG A 60 -8.89 12.51 4.52
N ALA A 61 -9.87 12.61 3.61
CA ALA A 61 -10.44 13.90 3.23
C ALA A 61 -11.34 14.47 4.34
N ASN A 62 -12.14 13.62 4.99
CA ASN A 62 -12.97 13.97 6.13
C ASN A 62 -12.11 14.47 7.31
N TRP A 63 -10.99 13.81 7.59
CA TRP A 63 -10.05 14.20 8.65
C TRP A 63 -9.34 15.54 8.39
N HIS A 64 -8.69 15.68 7.22
CA HIS A 64 -7.80 16.82 6.93
C HIS A 64 -8.49 18.02 6.29
N LYS A 65 -9.40 17.78 5.33
CA LYS A 65 -10.06 18.84 4.54
C LYS A 65 -11.36 19.29 5.19
N PHE A 66 -12.24 18.36 5.54
CA PHE A 66 -13.59 18.69 6.00
C PHE A 66 -13.72 18.84 7.52
N ARG A 67 -12.72 18.39 8.28
CA ARG A 67 -12.71 18.37 9.76
C ARG A 67 -13.92 17.63 10.34
N ARG A 68 -14.36 16.58 9.65
CA ARG A 68 -15.48 15.68 10.02
C ARG A 68 -14.90 14.35 10.48
N ARG A 69 -14.26 14.37 11.65
CA ARG A 69 -13.50 13.24 12.18
C ARG A 69 -14.39 12.32 12.98
N ASP A 70 -14.08 11.04 12.98
CA ASP A 70 -14.63 10.10 13.95
C ASP A 70 -13.77 10.09 15.23
N ALA A 71 -14.35 9.61 16.33
CA ALA A 71 -13.74 9.72 17.66
C ALA A 71 -12.44 8.91 17.79
N ASP A 72 -12.37 7.79 17.07
CA ASP A 72 -11.23 6.87 17.09
C ASP A 72 -10.11 7.28 16.11
N ASP A 73 -10.36 8.28 15.26
CA ASP A 73 -9.43 8.65 14.21
C ASP A 73 -8.15 9.29 14.76
N GLN A 74 -7.03 8.91 14.17
CA GLN A 74 -5.75 9.53 14.38
C GLN A 74 -5.34 10.40 13.19
N GLY A 75 -4.55 11.43 13.51
CA GLY A 75 -3.96 12.28 12.49
C GLY A 75 -2.71 11.68 11.91
N ASP A 76 -2.43 12.06 10.67
CA ASP A 76 -1.22 11.66 9.96
C ASP A 76 -0.52 12.89 9.32
N PRO A 77 0.80 12.85 9.12
CA PRO A 77 1.53 13.91 8.43
C PRO A 77 1.57 13.76 6.90
N TRP A 78 1.15 12.63 6.33
CA TRP A 78 1.43 12.25 4.93
C TRP A 78 0.32 12.60 3.94
N PHE A 79 -0.97 12.52 4.33
CA PHE A 79 -2.12 12.57 3.41
C PHE A 79 -2.97 13.84 3.57
N ARG A 80 -2.29 14.97 3.79
CA ARG A 80 -2.90 16.28 4.09
C ARG A 80 -3.48 16.95 2.85
N GLY A 81 -2.81 16.82 1.70
CA GLY A 81 -3.20 17.41 0.42
C GLY A 81 -4.15 16.54 -0.40
N ASN A 82 -4.77 17.14 -1.41
CA ASN A 82 -5.59 16.38 -2.37
C ASN A 82 -4.76 15.39 -3.17
N ASP A 83 -3.57 15.79 -3.61
CA ASP A 83 -2.67 14.96 -4.41
C ASP A 83 -2.08 13.82 -3.59
N ASP A 84 -1.76 14.07 -2.32
CA ASP A 84 -1.33 13.03 -1.37
C ASP A 84 -2.41 11.97 -1.17
N ARG A 85 -3.68 12.40 -1.06
CA ARG A 85 -4.83 11.47 -0.96
C ARG A 85 -5.08 10.70 -2.25
N ALA A 86 -4.84 11.33 -3.41
CA ALA A 86 -4.89 10.61 -4.68
C ALA A 86 -3.73 9.59 -4.79
N GLN A 87 -2.55 9.90 -4.24
CA GLN A 87 -1.43 8.96 -4.12
C GLN A 87 -1.80 7.79 -3.20
N LEU A 88 -2.41 8.06 -2.04
CA LEU A 88 -2.90 7.04 -1.12
C LEU A 88 -3.85 6.06 -1.81
N GLU A 89 -4.86 6.55 -2.54
CA GLU A 89 -5.79 5.68 -3.28
C GLU A 89 -5.04 4.78 -4.27
N ARG A 90 -4.10 5.35 -5.05
CA ARG A 90 -3.24 4.54 -5.95
C ARG A 90 -2.42 3.50 -5.19
N MET A 91 -1.98 3.77 -3.96
CA MET A 91 -1.25 2.79 -3.15
C MET A 91 -2.19 1.67 -2.66
N LEU A 92 -3.41 2.03 -2.22
CA LEU A 92 -4.43 1.10 -1.74
C LEU A 92 -4.98 0.18 -2.84
N GLU A 93 -4.95 0.62 -4.09
CA GLU A 93 -5.33 -0.19 -5.25
C GLU A 93 -4.29 -1.24 -5.63
N ARG A 94 -3.03 -1.10 -5.17
CA ARG A 94 -1.98 -2.08 -5.45
C ARG A 94 -2.21 -3.41 -4.73
N GLY A 95 -1.72 -4.48 -5.34
CA GLY A 95 -1.66 -5.80 -4.70
C GLY A 95 -0.84 -5.74 -3.41
N GLY A 96 -1.34 -6.36 -2.34
CA GLY A 96 -0.67 -6.41 -1.04
C GLY A 96 -1.03 -5.29 -0.06
N ALA A 97 -1.73 -4.24 -0.49
CA ALA A 97 -2.16 -3.17 0.41
C ALA A 97 -3.28 -3.61 1.36
N MET A 98 -4.17 -4.49 0.89
CA MET A 98 -5.29 -5.03 1.67
C MET A 98 -5.52 -6.49 1.28
N SER A 99 -5.88 -7.31 2.25
CA SER A 99 -6.44 -8.62 1.99
C SER A 99 -7.85 -8.49 1.37
N SER A 100 -8.32 -9.54 0.68
CA SER A 100 -9.70 -9.56 0.17
C SER A 100 -10.75 -9.50 1.29
N ALA A 101 -10.42 -10.01 2.49
CA ALA A 101 -11.29 -9.90 3.66
C ALA A 101 -11.37 -8.45 4.15
N THR A 102 -10.21 -7.78 4.30
CA THR A 102 -10.12 -6.36 4.67
C THR A 102 -10.92 -5.47 3.73
N ARG A 103 -10.78 -5.68 2.41
CA ARG A 103 -11.57 -4.92 1.43
C ARG A 103 -13.07 -5.09 1.63
N ARG A 104 -13.53 -6.30 1.94
CA ARG A 104 -14.96 -6.56 2.16
C ARG A 104 -15.47 -5.97 3.47
N ALA A 105 -14.69 -6.03 4.54
CA ALA A 105 -15.06 -5.44 5.82
C ALA A 105 -15.25 -3.92 5.67
N ILE A 106 -14.30 -3.24 5.02
CA ILE A 106 -14.37 -1.81 4.75
C ILE A 106 -15.57 -1.45 3.86
N VAL A 107 -15.88 -2.26 2.84
CA VAL A 107 -16.97 -1.94 1.89
C VAL A 107 -18.36 -2.19 2.48
N ASN A 108 -18.50 -3.12 3.42
CA ASN A 108 -19.81 -3.59 3.91
C ASN A 108 -20.06 -3.27 5.38
N GLY A 109 -19.17 -2.53 6.03
CA GLY A 109 -19.22 -2.30 7.46
C GLY A 109 -18.41 -1.07 7.86
N GLU A 110 -18.26 -0.88 9.16
CA GLU A 110 -17.61 0.32 9.72
C GLU A 110 -16.38 -0.02 10.59
N PRO A 111 -15.39 -0.76 10.05
CA PRO A 111 -14.30 -1.29 10.85
C PRO A 111 -13.36 -0.18 11.35
N LEU A 112 -12.71 -0.45 12.47
CA LEU A 112 -11.52 0.27 12.88
C LEU A 112 -10.33 -0.35 12.16
N ILE A 113 -9.58 0.47 11.43
CA ILE A 113 -8.42 0.02 10.67
C ILE A 113 -7.14 0.68 11.18
N GLU A 114 -6.02 -0.01 11.01
CA GLU A 114 -4.69 0.58 11.06
C GLU A 114 -4.10 0.60 9.65
N VAL A 115 -3.48 1.73 9.30
CA VAL A 115 -2.79 1.91 8.02
C VAL A 115 -1.30 2.13 8.29
N ASP A 116 -0.50 1.12 7.96
CA ASP A 116 0.96 1.22 7.91
C ASP A 116 1.37 1.95 6.64
N VAL A 117 2.21 2.97 6.78
CA VAL A 117 2.65 3.82 5.69
C VAL A 117 4.12 3.60 5.40
N TYR A 118 4.43 3.35 4.12
CA TYR A 118 5.77 3.22 3.57
C TYR A 118 5.97 4.29 2.47
N PRO A 119 7.21 4.56 2.03
CA PRO A 119 7.48 5.55 0.99
C PRO A 119 6.64 5.37 -0.28
N ASP A 120 6.46 4.12 -0.75
CA ASP A 120 5.77 3.83 -2.01
C ASP A 120 4.55 2.90 -1.86
N SER A 121 4.17 2.54 -0.64
CA SER A 121 3.07 1.61 -0.40
C SER A 121 2.40 1.85 0.94
N VAL A 122 1.23 1.24 1.12
CA VAL A 122 0.55 1.16 2.42
C VAL A 122 0.09 -0.27 2.65
N ARG A 123 -0.12 -0.63 3.92
CA ARG A 123 -0.78 -1.87 4.32
C ARG A 123 -1.90 -1.53 5.29
N VAL A 124 -3.05 -2.16 5.12
CA VAL A 124 -4.22 -1.95 5.96
C VAL A 124 -4.59 -3.25 6.66
N SER A 125 -4.75 -3.17 7.97
CA SER A 125 -5.23 -4.23 8.85
C SER A 125 -6.51 -3.78 9.57
N ILE A 126 -7.32 -4.73 10.02
CA ILE A 126 -8.49 -4.46 10.85
C ILE A 126 -8.05 -4.60 12.32
N LEU A 127 -8.42 -3.63 13.13
CA LEU A 127 -8.29 -3.67 14.59
C LEU A 127 -9.58 -4.14 15.26
N GLU A 128 -10.73 -3.73 14.72
CA GLU A 128 -12.08 -4.04 15.20
C GLU A 128 -13.06 -4.07 14.01
N ASP A 129 -13.98 -5.05 13.99
CA ASP A 129 -15.01 -5.24 12.95
C ASP A 129 -16.38 -4.68 13.38
#